data_AF-A0A4V1MZQ0-F1
#
_entry.id   AF-A0A4V1MZQ0-F1
#
_cell.length_a   1.000
_cell.length_b   1.000
_cell.length_c   1.000
_cell.angle_alpha   90.00
_cell.angle_beta   90.00
_cell.angle_gamma   90.00
#
_symmetry.space_group_name_H-M   'P 1'
#
loop_
_entity.id
_entity.type
_entity.pdbx_description
1 polymer ?
#
loop_
_entity_poly.entity_id
_entity_poly.type
_entity_poly.pdbx_seq_one_letter_code
_entity_poly.pdbx_strand_id
1 'polypeptide(L)'
;MNKKGNLILLLIFVISLTGCHNSMVSQHLAKVNSHLNELKKSFGADFLKPDLLSHFPEQVKDTTNFKMFSSPPGCPPSYKCSAQFGEIYLICKRDSVTEIRLKDNSLFKTNYLVDSNIIINQTELRRDMFPVEKCNKLFDNKYPIPYFESYDFNLGEEEFEKIIDGEKYWDYVYTIPSDLEVYVIQAEAGNFWKENCNENRPETLKEWKHGYSKGVALSDEKDIMVYWTMVW
;
A
#
# COMPACT_ATOMS: atom_id res chain seq x y z
N MET A 1 -10.48 56.52 7.36
CA MET A 1 -10.12 55.15 7.81
C MET A 1 -8.61 54.95 7.71
N ASN A 2 -7.97 54.58 8.82
CA ASN A 2 -6.54 54.70 9.03
C ASN A 2 -5.78 53.50 8.38
N LYS A 3 -5.11 53.73 7.24
CA LYS A 3 -4.42 52.68 6.46
C LYS A 3 -3.41 51.85 7.29
N LYS A 4 -2.81 52.44 8.33
CA LYS A 4 -1.89 51.74 9.25
C LYS A 4 -2.58 50.73 10.17
N GLY A 5 -3.83 51.01 10.61
CA GLY A 5 -4.60 50.10 11.45
C GLY A 5 -5.03 48.83 10.70
N ASN A 6 -5.40 48.98 9.41
CA ASN A 6 -5.75 47.85 8.56
C ASN A 6 -4.56 46.91 8.29
N LEU A 7 -3.33 47.44 8.19
CA LEU A 7 -2.14 46.63 7.94
C LEU A 7 -1.77 45.74 9.14
N ILE A 8 -1.91 46.26 10.36
CA ILE A 8 -1.62 45.53 11.60
C ILE A 8 -2.64 44.41 11.83
N LEU A 9 -3.92 44.68 11.57
CA LEU A 9 -5.00 43.68 11.63
C LEU A 9 -4.80 42.56 10.61
N LEU A 10 -4.36 42.89 9.39
CA LEU A 10 -4.04 41.90 8.37
C LEU A 10 -2.85 41.01 8.79
N LEU A 11 -1.82 41.60 9.40
CA LEU A 11 -0.65 40.88 9.88
C LEU A 11 -1.01 39.89 11.00
N ILE A 12 -1.82 40.33 11.97
CA ILE A 12 -2.30 39.48 13.07
C ILE A 12 -3.16 38.33 12.54
N PHE A 13 -4.01 38.59 11.53
CA PHE A 13 -4.83 37.56 10.90
C PHE A 13 -4.00 36.54 10.11
N VAL A 14 -2.95 36.97 9.40
CA VAL A 14 -2.02 36.06 8.72
C VAL A 14 -1.21 35.22 9.73
N ILE A 15 -0.77 35.81 10.84
CA ILE A 15 -0.04 35.10 11.90
C ILE A 15 -0.95 34.07 12.60
N SER A 16 -2.21 34.39 12.86
CA SER A 16 -3.15 33.44 13.48
C SER A 16 -3.51 32.29 12.52
N LEU A 17 -3.69 32.57 11.23
CA LEU A 17 -3.93 31.53 10.22
C LEU A 17 -2.74 30.58 10.04
N THR A 18 -1.50 31.11 10.03
CA THR A 18 -0.29 30.29 9.92
C THR A 18 -0.04 29.45 11.18
N GLY A 19 -0.32 29.99 12.37
CA GLY A 19 -0.26 29.24 13.64
C GLY A 19 -1.25 28.08 13.71
N CYS A 20 -2.49 28.29 13.26
CA CYS A 20 -3.50 27.22 13.19
C CYS A 20 -3.14 26.12 12.19
N HIS A 21 -2.59 26.49 11.02
CA HIS A 21 -2.16 25.53 10.00
C HIS A 21 -1.02 24.63 10.50
N ASN A 22 0.01 25.22 11.11
CA ASN A 22 1.14 24.44 11.66
C ASN A 22 0.71 23.50 12.78
N SER A 23 -0.26 23.91 13.62
CA SER A 23 -0.82 23.06 14.67
C SER A 23 -1.58 21.85 14.09
N MET A 24 -2.42 22.05 13.07
CA MET A 24 -3.13 20.93 12.41
C MET A 24 -2.18 19.95 11.73
N VAL A 25 -1.21 20.46 10.98
CA VAL A 25 -0.20 19.63 10.28
C VAL A 25 0.60 18.80 11.29
N SER A 26 1.05 19.42 12.38
CA SER A 26 1.78 18.73 13.45
C SER A 26 0.95 17.64 14.12
N GLN A 27 -0.32 17.93 14.44
CA GLN A 27 -1.24 16.93 15.02
C GLN A 27 -1.51 15.76 14.07
N HIS A 28 -1.70 16.04 12.77
CA HIS A 28 -1.90 15.01 11.77
C HIS A 28 -0.67 14.09 11.67
N LEU A 29 0.53 14.67 11.54
CA LEU A 29 1.79 13.90 11.50
C LEU A 29 2.01 13.09 12.78
N ALA A 30 1.67 13.63 13.95
CA ALA A 30 1.76 12.91 15.22
C ALA A 30 0.84 11.67 15.22
N LYS A 31 -0.40 11.81 14.75
CA LYS A 31 -1.36 10.70 14.64
C LYS A 31 -0.87 9.63 13.66
N VAL A 32 -0.41 10.06 12.49
CA VAL A 32 0.15 9.19 11.44
C VAL A 32 1.33 8.37 11.98
N ASN A 33 2.30 9.03 12.60
CA ASN A 33 3.48 8.38 13.16
C ASN A 33 3.13 7.45 14.33
N SER A 34 2.16 7.83 15.17
CA SER A 34 1.66 6.94 16.22
C SER A 34 1.09 5.66 15.63
N HIS A 35 0.24 5.77 14.60
CA HIS A 35 -0.36 4.61 13.95
C HIS A 35 0.69 3.72 13.25
N LEU A 36 1.64 4.32 12.50
CA LEU A 36 2.73 3.55 11.89
C LEU A 36 3.54 2.78 12.93
N ASN A 37 3.85 3.40 14.07
CA ASN A 37 4.56 2.76 15.18
C ASN A 37 3.75 1.64 15.83
N GLU A 38 2.43 1.78 15.92
CA GLU A 38 1.54 0.72 16.40
C GLU A 38 1.52 -0.46 15.43
N LEU A 39 1.42 -0.23 14.11
CA LEU A 39 1.46 -1.30 13.12
C LEU A 39 2.82 -1.98 13.02
N LYS A 40 3.92 -1.25 13.14
CA LYS A 40 5.26 -1.85 13.27
C LYS A 40 5.34 -2.84 14.43
N LYS A 41 4.54 -2.65 15.48
CA LYS A 41 4.44 -3.57 16.63
C LYS A 41 3.40 -4.68 16.42
N SER A 42 2.23 -4.34 15.88
CA SER A 42 1.07 -5.25 15.83
C SER A 42 0.97 -6.06 14.55
N PHE A 43 1.37 -5.52 13.40
CA PHE A 43 1.25 -6.23 12.13
C PHE A 43 2.03 -7.55 12.18
N GLY A 44 3.30 -7.50 12.59
CA GLY A 44 4.13 -8.70 12.79
C GLY A 44 3.63 -9.69 13.85
N ALA A 45 2.66 -9.32 14.70
CA ALA A 45 2.22 -10.15 15.80
C ALA A 45 1.45 -11.39 15.35
N ASP A 46 0.80 -11.35 14.18
CA ASP A 46 0.04 -12.48 13.63
C ASP A 46 0.84 -13.29 12.60
N PHE A 47 2.08 -12.86 12.31
CA PHE A 47 2.97 -13.48 11.34
C PHE A 47 4.15 -14.19 11.98
N LEU A 48 4.73 -15.14 11.23
CA LEU A 48 6.01 -15.77 11.52
C LEU A 48 7.21 -14.88 11.18
N LYS A 49 6.96 -13.66 10.68
CA LYS A 49 7.97 -12.73 10.16
C LYS A 49 7.87 -11.36 10.87
N PRO A 50 8.73 -11.07 11.87
CA PRO A 50 8.60 -9.86 12.68
C PRO A 50 9.12 -8.58 11.98
N ASP A 51 9.94 -8.71 10.94
CA ASP A 51 10.60 -7.59 10.24
C ASP A 51 9.87 -7.15 8.96
N LEU A 52 8.58 -7.48 8.84
CA LEU A 52 7.77 -7.21 7.65
C LEU A 52 7.69 -5.72 7.29
N LEU A 53 7.74 -4.82 8.28
CA LEU A 53 7.70 -3.37 8.08
C LEU A 53 9.06 -2.67 8.29
N SER A 54 10.17 -3.41 8.29
CA SER A 54 11.51 -2.87 8.57
C SER A 54 12.00 -1.83 7.56
N HIS A 55 11.43 -1.82 6.35
CA HIS A 55 11.78 -0.87 5.29
C HIS A 55 10.95 0.42 5.33
N PHE A 56 9.86 0.46 6.10
CA PHE A 56 9.05 1.67 6.30
C PHE A 56 9.83 2.72 7.09
N PRO A 57 9.60 4.02 6.84
CA PRO A 57 10.32 5.09 7.52
C PRO A 57 10.06 5.07 9.03
N GLU A 58 11.04 5.53 9.82
CA GLU A 58 10.87 5.72 11.27
C GLU A 58 9.87 6.85 11.58
N GLN A 59 9.85 7.87 10.73
CA GLN A 59 8.90 8.98 10.82
C GLN A 59 8.47 9.44 9.43
N VAL A 60 7.16 9.57 9.25
CA VAL A 60 6.53 10.27 8.14
C VAL A 60 6.68 11.77 8.38
N LYS A 61 7.25 12.48 7.39
CA LYS A 61 7.57 13.91 7.47
C LYS A 61 6.62 14.79 6.65
N ASP A 62 5.78 14.20 5.81
CA ASP A 62 4.84 14.90 4.96
C ASP A 62 3.41 14.39 5.15
N THR A 63 2.45 15.29 4.96
CA THR A 63 1.01 14.98 5.11
C THR A 63 0.35 14.71 3.77
N THR A 64 1.14 14.52 2.71
CA THR A 64 0.63 14.79 1.37
C THR A 64 -0.31 13.70 0.88
N ASN A 65 -0.14 12.44 1.31
CA ASN A 65 -1.07 11.33 1.04
C ASN A 65 -0.86 10.09 1.92
N PHE A 66 -0.93 10.27 3.25
CA PHE A 66 -0.88 9.12 4.15
C PHE A 66 -2.18 8.31 4.06
N LYS A 67 -2.14 7.20 3.32
CA LYS A 67 -3.15 6.14 3.39
C LYS A 67 -2.47 4.85 3.77
N MET A 68 -3.06 4.20 4.76
CA MET A 68 -2.57 2.97 5.33
C MET A 68 -3.77 2.10 5.60
N PHE A 69 -3.87 1.03 4.83
CA PHE A 69 -4.83 -0.03 5.05
C PHE A 69 -4.14 -1.14 5.84
N SER A 70 -4.87 -1.83 6.70
CA SER A 70 -4.42 -3.05 7.38
C SER A 70 -5.66 -3.89 7.62
N SER A 71 -5.65 -5.12 7.11
CA SER A 71 -6.75 -6.05 7.28
C SER A 71 -6.21 -7.44 7.57
N PRO A 72 -5.55 -7.68 8.72
CA PRO A 72 -5.16 -9.02 9.10
C PRO A 72 -6.41 -9.91 9.21
N PRO A 73 -6.37 -11.19 8.79
CA PRO A 73 -7.45 -12.14 9.00
C PRO A 73 -7.76 -12.29 10.48
N GLY A 74 -9.05 -12.43 10.77
CA GLY A 74 -9.48 -13.41 11.77
C GLY A 74 -9.95 -14.67 11.05
N CYS A 75 -9.93 -15.82 11.72
CA CYS A 75 -10.60 -17.04 11.24
C CYS A 75 -11.96 -17.26 11.95
N PRO A 76 -12.96 -16.36 11.86
CA PRO A 76 -14.29 -16.66 12.39
C PRO A 76 -15.00 -17.72 11.52
N PRO A 77 -15.89 -18.53 12.11
CA PRO A 77 -16.35 -19.80 11.55
C PRO A 77 -17.39 -19.70 10.42
N SER A 78 -17.76 -18.51 9.94
CA SER A 78 -18.88 -18.34 9.01
C SER A 78 -18.56 -17.40 7.83
N TYR A 79 -17.65 -17.86 6.98
CA TYR A 79 -17.67 -17.88 5.51
C TYR A 79 -16.36 -18.59 5.13
N LYS A 80 -16.42 -19.91 4.96
CA LYS A 80 -15.24 -20.81 5.02
C LYS A 80 -14.07 -20.35 4.11
N CYS A 81 -12.98 -19.93 4.76
CA CYS A 81 -11.58 -19.95 4.29
C CYS A 81 -11.13 -18.94 3.21
N SER A 82 -11.65 -17.71 3.20
CA SER A 82 -11.33 -16.67 2.18
C SER A 82 -10.62 -15.39 2.68
N ALA A 83 -10.08 -15.32 3.90
CA ALA A 83 -9.67 -14.02 4.48
C ALA A 83 -8.21 -13.87 4.93
N GLN A 84 -7.32 -14.87 4.81
CA GLN A 84 -5.92 -14.70 5.22
C GLN A 84 -5.08 -13.92 4.21
N PHE A 85 -5.26 -12.61 4.20
CA PHE A 85 -4.40 -11.65 3.52
C PHE A 85 -4.09 -10.52 4.50
N GLY A 86 -2.95 -9.86 4.36
CA GLY A 86 -2.60 -8.70 5.15
C GLY A 86 -1.76 -7.78 4.29
N GLU A 87 -2.18 -6.53 4.15
CA GLU A 87 -1.46 -5.54 3.39
C GLU A 87 -1.34 -4.27 4.19
N ILE A 88 -0.17 -3.66 4.12
CA ILE A 88 0.10 -2.32 4.57
C ILE A 88 0.81 -1.60 3.43
N TYR A 89 0.34 -0.41 3.13
CA TYR A 89 1.06 0.51 2.26
C TYR A 89 1.12 1.91 2.87
N LEU A 90 2.04 2.71 2.36
CA LEU A 90 2.26 4.10 2.71
C LEU A 90 2.65 4.86 1.45
N ILE A 91 1.87 5.86 1.07
CA ILE A 91 2.20 6.79 -0.02
C ILE A 91 2.71 8.09 0.61
N CYS A 92 3.88 8.56 0.19
CA CYS A 92 4.46 9.82 0.66
C CYS A 92 5.29 10.49 -0.44
N LYS A 93 5.86 11.65 -0.14
CA LYS A 93 6.85 12.26 -1.03
C LYS A 93 8.15 11.46 -1.04
N ARG A 94 8.91 11.61 -2.12
CA ARG A 94 10.21 10.96 -2.23
C ARG A 94 11.21 11.55 -1.24
N ASP A 95 12.00 10.66 -0.66
CA ASP A 95 13.19 10.98 0.12
C ASP A 95 14.39 10.34 -0.58
N SER A 96 15.17 11.13 -1.31
CA SER A 96 16.21 10.60 -2.20
C SER A 96 17.26 9.75 -1.48
N VAL A 97 17.56 10.06 -0.20
CA VAL A 97 18.52 9.29 0.60
C VAL A 97 17.96 7.90 0.91
N THR A 98 16.71 7.83 1.37
CA THR A 98 16.03 6.56 1.65
C THR A 98 15.81 5.77 0.37
N GLU A 99 15.43 6.45 -0.71
CA GLU A 99 15.25 5.85 -2.02
C GLU A 99 16.50 5.10 -2.49
N ILE A 100 17.66 5.78 -2.53
CA ILE A 100 18.94 5.16 -2.96
C ILE A 100 19.22 3.91 -2.13
N ARG A 101 19.13 4.04 -0.80
CA ARG A 101 19.37 2.92 0.12
C ARG A 101 18.43 1.73 -0.15
N LEU A 102 17.16 1.98 -0.44
CA LEU A 102 16.19 0.90 -0.69
C LEU A 102 16.34 0.28 -2.08
N LYS A 103 16.70 1.08 -3.09
CA LYS A 103 17.06 0.60 -4.43
C LYS A 103 18.28 -0.34 -4.37
N ASP A 104 19.33 0.04 -3.65
CA ASP A 104 20.55 -0.75 -3.52
C ASP A 104 20.33 -2.10 -2.81
N ASN A 105 19.31 -2.19 -1.96
CA ASN A 105 18.93 -3.42 -1.27
C ASN A 105 17.80 -4.20 -1.97
N SER A 106 17.38 -3.79 -3.16
CA SER A 106 16.32 -4.46 -3.89
C SER A 106 16.81 -5.74 -4.57
N LEU A 107 16.00 -6.79 -4.51
CA LEU A 107 16.24 -8.06 -5.21
C LEU A 107 15.84 -7.96 -6.69
N PHE A 108 14.90 -7.07 -7.00
CA PHE A 108 14.28 -7.01 -8.29
C PHE A 108 13.69 -5.62 -8.57
N LYS A 109 13.83 -5.18 -9.82
CA LYS A 109 13.26 -3.95 -10.36
C LYS A 109 12.35 -4.28 -11.54
N THR A 110 11.20 -3.61 -11.63
CA THR A 110 10.25 -3.76 -12.75
C THR A 110 9.48 -2.46 -12.97
N ASN A 111 8.99 -2.26 -14.19
CA ASN A 111 8.00 -1.23 -14.47
C ASN A 111 6.59 -1.83 -14.35
N TYR A 112 5.71 -1.18 -13.60
CA TYR A 112 4.41 -1.75 -13.30
C TYR A 112 3.52 -1.94 -14.54
N LEU A 113 3.49 -0.94 -15.42
CA LEU A 113 2.59 -0.90 -16.59
C LEU A 113 3.19 -1.54 -17.85
N VAL A 114 4.52 -1.60 -17.95
CA VAL A 114 5.22 -2.04 -19.16
C VAL A 114 5.63 -3.52 -19.08
N ASP A 115 6.08 -3.98 -17.92
CA ASP A 115 6.63 -5.33 -17.77
C ASP A 115 5.55 -6.36 -17.43
N SER A 116 5.86 -7.63 -17.72
CA SER A 116 5.08 -8.75 -17.18
C SER A 116 5.42 -8.96 -15.71
N ASN A 117 4.40 -8.84 -14.85
CA ASN A 117 4.50 -8.89 -13.40
C ASN A 117 3.56 -9.95 -12.82
N ILE A 118 3.96 -10.56 -11.69
CA ILE A 118 3.04 -11.37 -10.88
C ILE A 118 2.28 -10.38 -10.00
N ILE A 119 0.99 -10.16 -10.27
CA ILE A 119 0.19 -9.16 -9.56
C ILE A 119 -0.68 -9.86 -8.53
N ILE A 120 -0.58 -9.45 -7.28
CA ILE A 120 -1.43 -9.95 -6.20
C ILE A 120 -2.58 -8.97 -5.99
N ASN A 121 -3.75 -9.32 -6.50
CA ASN A 121 -5.00 -8.60 -6.27
C ASN A 121 -5.81 -9.31 -5.17
N GLN A 122 -5.93 -8.68 -4.01
CA GLN A 122 -6.64 -9.24 -2.87
C GLN A 122 -8.09 -9.59 -3.17
N THR A 123 -8.82 -8.70 -3.86
CA THR A 123 -10.23 -8.92 -4.19
C THR A 123 -10.41 -10.18 -5.02
N GLU A 124 -9.45 -10.47 -5.90
CA GLU A 124 -9.48 -11.66 -6.76
C GLU A 124 -8.92 -12.91 -6.06
N LEU A 125 -7.96 -12.77 -5.13
CA LEU A 125 -7.48 -13.90 -4.31
C LEU A 125 -8.56 -14.52 -3.43
N ARG A 126 -9.57 -13.73 -3.02
CA ARG A 126 -10.69 -14.20 -2.18
C ARG A 126 -11.72 -15.04 -2.95
N ARG A 127 -11.64 -15.09 -4.28
CA ARG A 127 -12.67 -15.70 -5.12
C ARG A 127 -12.11 -16.95 -5.79
N ASP A 128 -12.57 -18.12 -5.33
CA ASP A 128 -12.22 -19.45 -5.83
C ASP A 128 -12.50 -19.71 -7.35
N MET A 129 -12.99 -18.71 -8.10
CA MET A 129 -13.67 -18.94 -9.38
C MET A 129 -13.30 -18.02 -10.56
N PHE A 130 -12.26 -17.17 -10.48
CA PHE A 130 -11.88 -16.37 -11.67
C PHE A 130 -10.86 -17.09 -12.56
N PRO A 131 -11.02 -17.07 -13.90
CA PRO A 131 -9.96 -17.44 -14.81
C PRO A 131 -8.87 -16.37 -14.72
N VAL A 132 -7.87 -16.70 -13.91
CA VAL A 132 -6.68 -15.93 -13.54
C VAL A 132 -5.73 -15.64 -14.72
N GLU A 133 -6.22 -15.75 -15.95
CA GLU A 133 -5.36 -15.84 -17.12
C GLU A 133 -4.57 -14.56 -17.44
N LYS A 134 -4.93 -13.40 -16.89
CA LYS A 134 -4.16 -12.17 -17.08
C LYS A 134 -3.28 -11.76 -15.89
N CYS A 135 -3.64 -12.07 -14.64
CA CYS A 135 -3.06 -11.38 -13.48
C CYS A 135 -2.24 -12.26 -12.52
N ASN A 136 -2.46 -13.58 -12.47
CA ASN A 136 -1.71 -14.44 -11.54
C ASN A 136 -1.06 -15.61 -12.26
N LYS A 137 -0.38 -15.33 -13.37
CA LYS A 137 0.51 -16.28 -14.03
C LYS A 137 1.92 -16.11 -13.48
N LEU A 138 2.58 -17.22 -13.17
CA LEU A 138 4.02 -17.20 -12.87
C LEU A 138 4.79 -16.67 -14.08
N PHE A 139 5.75 -15.79 -13.82
CA PHE A 139 6.77 -15.38 -14.77
C PHE A 139 8.13 -15.74 -14.18
N ASP A 140 9.00 -16.35 -14.99
CA ASP A 140 10.32 -16.77 -14.52
C ASP A 140 11.14 -15.55 -14.07
N ASN A 141 11.81 -15.68 -12.91
CA ASN A 141 12.63 -14.63 -12.31
C ASN A 141 11.87 -13.32 -11.99
N LYS A 142 10.55 -13.42 -11.76
CA LYS A 142 9.72 -12.31 -11.29
C LYS A 142 9.22 -12.58 -9.88
N TYR A 143 8.93 -11.50 -9.15
CA TYR A 143 8.40 -11.57 -7.79
C TYR A 143 7.00 -10.96 -7.73
N PRO A 144 6.13 -11.44 -6.81
CA PRO A 144 4.81 -10.89 -6.64
C PRO A 144 4.83 -9.46 -6.11
N ILE A 145 4.02 -8.59 -6.71
CA ILE A 145 3.82 -7.20 -6.32
C ILE A 145 2.33 -6.89 -6.14
N PRO A 146 1.96 -5.84 -5.39
CA PRO A 146 0.56 -5.48 -5.20
C PRO A 146 -0.13 -5.04 -6.50
N TYR A 147 -1.45 -5.15 -6.50
CA TYR A 147 -2.32 -4.48 -7.47
C TYR A 147 -2.42 -2.99 -7.14
N PHE A 148 -1.50 -2.17 -7.67
CA PHE A 148 -1.38 -0.75 -7.32
C PHE A 148 -2.61 0.08 -7.71
N GLU A 149 -3.44 -0.36 -8.65
CA GLU A 149 -4.71 0.30 -8.97
C GLU A 149 -5.76 0.19 -7.84
N SER A 150 -5.48 -0.57 -6.77
CA SER A 150 -6.28 -0.50 -5.54
C SER A 150 -5.85 0.62 -4.59
N TYR A 151 -4.77 1.34 -4.91
CA TYR A 151 -4.21 2.38 -4.07
C TYR A 151 -4.58 3.76 -4.59
N ASP A 152 -5.09 4.62 -3.72
CA ASP A 152 -5.42 5.98 -4.10
C ASP A 152 -4.19 6.89 -4.10
N PHE A 153 -3.64 7.15 -5.28
CA PHE A 153 -2.56 8.12 -5.51
C PHE A 153 -3.05 9.58 -5.56
N ASN A 154 -4.35 9.83 -5.33
CA ASN A 154 -5.08 11.07 -5.60
C ASN A 154 -4.96 11.54 -7.05
N LEU A 155 -4.99 10.61 -8.00
CA LEU A 155 -4.95 10.92 -9.44
C LEU A 155 -6.31 10.72 -10.13
N GLY A 156 -7.35 10.37 -9.35
CA GLY A 156 -8.68 10.03 -9.82
C GLY A 156 -8.98 8.54 -9.71
N GLU A 157 -10.24 8.18 -9.89
CA GLU A 157 -10.74 6.81 -9.85
C GLU A 157 -11.80 6.62 -10.93
N GLU A 158 -11.89 5.39 -11.44
CA GLU A 158 -12.97 4.94 -12.32
C GLU A 158 -13.82 3.94 -11.54
N GLU A 159 -15.13 4.20 -11.50
CA GLU A 159 -16.12 3.28 -10.94
C GLU A 159 -16.64 2.36 -12.04
N PHE A 160 -16.72 1.07 -11.75
CA PHE A 160 -17.28 0.09 -12.68
C PHE A 160 -18.21 -0.89 -11.96
N GLU A 161 -19.24 -1.32 -12.69
CA GLU A 161 -20.16 -2.37 -12.26
C GLU A 161 -19.55 -3.74 -12.57
N LYS A 162 -19.48 -4.62 -11.57
CA LYS A 162 -19.10 -6.02 -11.71
C LYS A 162 -20.27 -6.91 -11.29
N ILE A 163 -20.57 -7.93 -12.09
CA ILE A 163 -21.57 -8.94 -11.74
C ILE A 163 -20.84 -10.18 -11.21
N ILE A 164 -21.18 -10.61 -10.00
CA ILE A 164 -20.58 -11.76 -9.31
C ILE A 164 -21.72 -12.60 -8.78
N ASP A 165 -21.77 -13.88 -9.17
CA ASP A 165 -22.84 -14.82 -8.78
C ASP A 165 -24.27 -14.28 -9.03
N GLY A 166 -24.42 -13.48 -10.08
CA GLY A 166 -25.70 -12.85 -10.45
C GLY A 166 -26.02 -11.57 -9.68
N GLU A 167 -25.20 -11.16 -8.72
CA GLU A 167 -25.34 -9.93 -7.95
C GLU A 167 -24.44 -8.82 -8.51
N LYS A 168 -24.93 -7.58 -8.45
CA LYS A 168 -24.19 -6.39 -8.89
C LYS A 168 -23.37 -5.82 -7.75
N TYR A 169 -22.10 -5.59 -8.03
CA TYR A 169 -21.13 -4.97 -7.15
C TYR A 169 -20.55 -3.75 -7.85
N TRP A 170 -20.32 -2.69 -7.09
CA TRP A 170 -19.57 -1.53 -7.55
C TRP A 170 -18.16 -1.64 -7.01
N ASP A 171 -17.18 -1.44 -7.88
CA ASP A 171 -15.77 -1.50 -7.54
C ASP A 171 -15.06 -0.29 -8.17
N TYR A 172 -13.90 0.06 -7.62
CA TYR A 172 -13.15 1.26 -8.01
C TYR A 172 -11.74 0.86 -8.44
N VAL A 173 -11.28 1.47 -9.52
CA VAL A 173 -9.89 1.39 -10.00
C VAL A 173 -9.30 2.78 -9.91
N TYR A 174 -8.29 2.94 -9.05
CA TYR A 174 -7.57 4.19 -8.93
C TYR A 174 -6.62 4.40 -10.09
N THR A 175 -6.53 5.65 -10.55
CA THR A 175 -5.52 6.06 -11.51
C THR A 175 -4.15 6.04 -10.85
N ILE A 176 -3.19 5.38 -11.50
CA ILE A 176 -1.80 5.27 -11.01
C ILE A 176 -0.84 6.08 -11.88
N PRO A 177 0.36 6.45 -11.37
CA PRO A 177 1.39 7.09 -12.18
C PRO A 177 1.84 6.21 -13.36
N SER A 178 2.01 6.82 -14.54
CA SER A 178 2.44 6.12 -15.75
C SER A 178 3.90 5.63 -15.70
N ASP A 179 4.71 6.24 -14.83
CA ASP A 179 6.13 5.99 -14.66
C ASP A 179 6.45 5.14 -13.41
N LEU A 180 5.46 4.39 -12.89
CA LEU A 180 5.61 3.65 -11.64
C LEU A 180 6.68 2.54 -11.74
N GLU A 181 7.86 2.81 -11.18
CA GLU A 181 8.96 1.86 -11.04
C GLU A 181 8.88 1.14 -9.70
N VAL A 182 8.87 -0.19 -9.72
CA VAL A 182 8.69 -1.04 -8.53
C VAL A 182 10.00 -1.75 -8.20
N TYR A 183 10.38 -1.70 -6.93
CA TYR A 183 11.58 -2.28 -6.35
C TYR A 183 11.17 -3.26 -5.25
N VAL A 184 11.32 -4.56 -5.50
CA VAL A 184 11.04 -5.60 -4.51
C VAL A 184 12.27 -5.78 -3.63
N ILE A 185 12.11 -5.54 -2.33
CA ILE A 185 13.20 -5.66 -1.34
C ILE A 185 13.29 -7.10 -0.83
N GLN A 186 12.15 -7.75 -0.62
CA GLN A 186 12.10 -9.14 -0.19
C GLN A 186 10.80 -9.77 -0.66
N ALA A 187 10.87 -11.04 -1.04
CA ALA A 187 9.71 -11.87 -1.33
C ALA A 187 10.05 -13.32 -0.99
N GLU A 188 9.09 -14.03 -0.41
CA GLU A 188 9.27 -15.43 0.00
C GLU A 188 7.96 -16.17 -0.19
N ALA A 189 8.01 -17.33 -0.84
CA ALA A 189 6.88 -18.22 -0.97
C ALA A 189 6.71 -19.03 0.32
N GLY A 190 5.46 -19.29 0.73
CA GLY A 190 5.16 -20.07 1.93
C GLY A 190 4.03 -19.49 2.78
N ASN A 191 3.64 -20.22 3.82
CA ASN A 191 2.64 -19.74 4.76
C ASN A 191 3.32 -18.99 5.91
N PHE A 192 3.02 -17.70 6.01
CA PHE A 192 3.60 -16.81 7.03
C PHE A 192 2.62 -16.44 8.13
N TRP A 193 1.40 -16.96 8.10
CA TRP A 193 0.41 -16.81 9.15
C TRP A 193 0.73 -17.75 10.31
N LYS A 194 0.52 -17.29 11.55
CA LYS A 194 0.62 -18.18 12.73
C LYS A 194 -0.50 -19.23 12.77
N GLU A 195 -1.67 -18.86 12.25
CA GLU A 195 -2.81 -19.76 12.11
C GLU A 195 -2.93 -20.18 10.65
N ASN A 196 -3.19 -21.46 10.40
CA ASN A 196 -3.43 -21.97 9.05
C ASN A 196 -4.95 -22.14 8.85
N CYS A 197 -5.53 -21.47 7.86
CA CYS A 197 -6.95 -21.56 7.57
C CYS A 197 -7.24 -22.21 6.21
N ASN A 198 -6.30 -23.00 5.66
CA ASN A 198 -6.42 -23.81 4.44
C ASN A 198 -7.01 -23.00 3.26
N GLU A 199 -6.46 -21.82 3.01
CA GLU A 199 -6.95 -20.94 1.95
C GLU A 199 -6.77 -21.61 0.60
N ASN A 200 -7.83 -21.68 -0.19
CA ASN A 200 -7.72 -22.09 -1.57
C ASN A 200 -7.25 -20.89 -2.41
N ARG A 201 -6.18 -21.07 -3.19
CA ARG A 201 -5.55 -20.03 -4.00
C ARG A 201 -5.29 -20.54 -5.42
N PRO A 202 -5.30 -19.65 -6.43
CA PRO A 202 -5.16 -20.06 -7.82
C PRO A 202 -3.90 -20.89 -8.09
N GLU A 203 -4.05 -22.04 -8.76
CA GLU A 203 -2.94 -22.93 -9.17
C GLU A 203 -1.90 -22.24 -10.06
N THR A 204 -2.31 -21.22 -10.80
CA THR A 204 -1.46 -20.46 -11.72
C THR A 204 -0.34 -19.67 -11.02
N LEU A 205 -0.47 -19.43 -9.70
CA LEU A 205 0.56 -18.84 -8.86
C LEU A 205 1.69 -19.83 -8.50
N LYS A 206 1.48 -21.14 -8.69
CA LYS A 206 2.45 -22.20 -8.40
C LYS A 206 3.01 -22.09 -6.97
N GLU A 207 4.30 -21.79 -6.81
CA GLU A 207 4.94 -21.64 -5.50
C GLU A 207 4.45 -20.38 -4.76
N TRP A 208 4.03 -19.34 -5.48
CA TRP A 208 3.53 -18.08 -4.92
C TRP A 208 2.05 -18.13 -4.53
N LYS A 209 1.44 -19.32 -4.39
CA LYS A 209 0.06 -19.46 -3.88
C LYS A 209 -0.14 -18.76 -2.54
N HIS A 210 0.88 -18.86 -1.70
CA HIS A 210 1.01 -18.14 -0.45
C HIS A 210 2.38 -17.51 -0.42
N GLY A 211 2.48 -16.38 0.26
CA GLY A 211 3.76 -15.74 0.45
C GLY A 211 3.64 -14.39 1.09
N TYR A 212 4.78 -13.72 1.14
CA TYR A 212 4.78 -12.28 1.30
C TYR A 212 5.73 -11.66 0.31
N SER A 213 5.54 -10.37 0.14
CA SER A 213 6.53 -9.53 -0.48
C SER A 213 6.47 -8.13 0.14
N LYS A 214 7.59 -7.42 0.06
CA LYS A 214 7.73 -6.05 0.54
C LYS A 214 8.68 -5.28 -0.35
N GLY A 215 8.44 -3.98 -0.48
CA GLY A 215 9.19 -3.19 -1.44
C GLY A 215 8.78 -1.72 -1.44
N VAL A 216 9.30 -1.02 -2.43
CA VAL A 216 8.93 0.36 -2.72
C VAL A 216 8.56 0.54 -4.17
N ALA A 217 7.62 1.44 -4.46
CA ALA A 217 7.34 1.90 -5.81
C ALA A 217 7.54 3.41 -5.88
N LEU A 218 7.97 3.91 -7.04
CA LEU A 218 8.39 5.29 -7.23
C LEU A 218 7.79 5.86 -8.50
N SER A 219 7.40 7.12 -8.44
CA SER A 219 7.09 7.93 -9.61
C SER A 219 7.93 9.19 -9.55
N ASP A 220 8.80 9.35 -10.54
CA ASP A 220 9.62 10.55 -10.71
C ASP A 220 8.73 11.73 -11.11
N GLU A 221 7.78 11.51 -12.01
CA GLU A 221 6.88 12.53 -12.55
C GLU A 221 5.93 13.11 -11.50
N LYS A 222 5.50 12.28 -10.53
CA LYS A 222 4.56 12.70 -9.48
C LYS A 222 5.24 13.05 -8.15
N ASP A 223 6.56 12.88 -8.04
CA ASP A 223 7.31 13.01 -6.77
C ASP A 223 6.73 12.12 -5.66
N ILE A 224 6.42 10.86 -6.00
CA ILE A 224 5.77 9.90 -5.09
C ILE A 224 6.68 8.72 -4.79
N MET A 225 6.64 8.29 -3.53
CA MET A 225 7.19 7.02 -3.06
C MET A 225 6.09 6.24 -2.33
N VAL A 226 5.95 4.97 -2.68
CA VAL A 226 5.05 4.01 -2.02
C VAL A 226 5.89 2.98 -1.30
N TYR A 227 5.69 2.81 -0.01
CA TYR A 227 6.15 1.64 0.74
C TYR A 227 5.02 0.63 0.78
N TRP A 228 5.33 -0.65 0.66
CA TRP A 228 4.32 -1.68 0.76
C TRP A 228 4.88 -2.96 1.37
N THR A 229 4.00 -3.65 2.09
CA THR A 229 4.16 -5.03 2.51
C THR A 229 2.83 -5.73 2.32
N MET A 230 2.86 -6.91 1.69
CA MET A 230 1.69 -7.75 1.54
C MET A 230 2.06 -9.19 1.93
N VAL A 231 1.14 -9.85 2.64
CA VAL A 231 1.15 -11.27 2.96
C VAL A 231 -0.17 -11.86 2.46
N TRP A 232 -0.12 -13.01 1.79
CA TRP A 232 -1.29 -13.66 1.21
C TRP A 232 -1.20 -15.17 1.32
#